data_AF-A0A1D8H0I6-F1
#
_entry.id   AF-A0A1D8H0I6-F1
#
_cell.length_a   1.000
_cell.length_b   1.000
_cell.length_c   1.000
_cell.angle_alpha   90.00
_cell.angle_beta   90.00
_cell.angle_gamma   90.00
#
_symmetry.space_group_name_H-M   'P 1'
#
loop_
_entity.id
_entity.type
_entity.pdbx_description
1 polymer ?
#
loop_
_entity_poly.entity_id
_entity_poly.type
_entity_poly.pdbx_seq_one_letter_code
_entity_poly.pdbx_strand_id
1 'polypeptide(L)'
;DFTKDDENVNSQPFMRWRDRFGFVQDAIERAERETGERKGHYLNVTAPTPEDMYKRAEYAKELGTPIIMHDFFTAGFTANTGLANWCRDNGLLLHIHRAMHAVVDRNPNHGIHFRVLAKCLRLSGGDHMHSGTVVGKLEGDRDSTLGWIDCMRDSFIKEDRSRGIFFDQDFGSMPGMFPVASGGIHVWHMPALVNIFGDNSVLQFGGGTLGHPWGNAAGAAANRVAVEACVEARNAGRELEKESKDILTSAAKHSPELKVAMETWKEIKF
;
A
#
# COMPACT_ATOMS: atom_id res chain seq x y z
N ASP A 1 -6.48 -0.50 10.01
CA ASP A 1 -5.12 -1.06 10.12
C ASP A 1 -4.06 0.02 10.07
N PHE A 2 -3.94 0.73 8.94
CA PHE A 2 -2.83 1.68 8.74
C PHE A 2 -3.25 3.07 8.24
N THR A 3 -2.45 4.06 8.60
CA THR A 3 -2.28 5.33 7.88
C THR A 3 -0.80 5.49 7.48
N LYS A 4 -0.43 6.54 6.74
CA LYS A 4 0.97 6.78 6.35
C LYS A 4 1.30 8.25 6.19
N ASP A 5 2.57 8.57 6.35
CA ASP A 5 3.15 9.80 5.81
C ASP A 5 3.06 9.78 4.28
N ASP A 6 2.91 10.94 3.64
CA ASP A 6 3.13 11.08 2.20
C ASP A 6 4.63 10.85 1.88
N GLU A 7 4.98 10.42 0.67
CA GLU A 7 6.38 10.15 0.33
C GLU A 7 7.28 11.38 0.46
N ASN A 8 6.72 12.57 0.24
CA ASN A 8 7.46 13.82 0.37
C ASN A 8 7.40 14.42 1.79
N VAL A 9 6.68 13.78 2.73
CA VAL A 9 6.65 14.20 4.14
C VAL A 9 7.87 13.62 4.84
N ASN A 10 8.90 14.45 5.02
CA ASN A 10 10.14 14.07 5.69
C ASN A 10 10.32 14.93 6.94
N SER A 11 10.97 16.09 6.82
CA SER A 11 11.13 17.07 7.89
C SER A 11 11.23 18.48 7.33
N GLN A 12 10.10 19.17 7.26
CA GLN A 12 9.97 20.47 6.63
C GLN A 12 9.74 21.58 7.69
N PRO A 13 9.87 22.87 7.33
CA PRO A 13 9.64 23.98 8.26
C PRO A 13 8.27 23.96 8.94
N PHE A 14 7.22 23.51 8.23
CA PHE A 14 5.86 23.45 8.75
C PHE A 14 5.57 22.23 9.64
N MET A 15 6.41 21.19 9.58
CA MET A 15 6.23 19.96 10.35
C MET A 15 7.55 19.20 10.45
N ARG A 16 8.19 19.27 11.62
CA ARG A 16 9.42 18.52 11.90
C ARG A 16 9.10 17.06 12.21
N TRP A 17 9.98 16.16 11.75
CA TRP A 17 9.72 14.72 11.82
C TRP A 17 9.52 14.21 13.25
N ARG A 18 10.29 14.73 14.21
CA ARG A 18 10.26 14.25 15.59
C ARG A 18 8.94 14.57 16.28
N ASP A 19 8.40 15.77 16.04
CA ASP A 19 7.10 16.19 16.56
C ASP A 19 5.99 15.33 15.94
N ARG A 20 6.04 15.13 14.62
CA ARG A 20 5.09 14.27 13.91
C ARG A 20 5.07 12.86 14.48
N PHE A 21 6.23 12.24 14.68
CA PHE A 21 6.34 10.88 15.20
C PHE A 21 5.69 10.76 16.58
N GLY A 22 5.94 11.74 17.47
CA GLY A 22 5.33 11.76 18.81
C GLY A 22 3.81 11.87 18.78
N PHE A 23 3.25 12.83 18.02
CA PHE A 23 1.79 12.99 17.92
C PHE A 23 1.10 11.80 17.24
N VAL A 24 1.72 11.23 16.21
CA VAL A 24 1.18 10.06 15.51
C VAL A 24 1.18 8.83 16.41
N GLN A 25 2.22 8.62 17.22
CA GLN A 25 2.24 7.48 18.15
C GLN A 25 1.12 7.58 19.20
N ASP A 26 0.86 8.76 19.77
CA ASP A 26 -0.28 8.96 20.68
C ASP A 26 -1.62 8.63 19.98
N ALA A 27 -1.77 9.05 18.72
CA ALA A 27 -2.96 8.75 17.93
C ALA A 27 -3.12 7.25 17.63
N ILE A 28 -2.03 6.53 17.36
CA ILE A 28 -2.03 5.06 17.17
C ILE A 28 -2.56 4.39 18.45
N GLU A 29 -1.96 4.71 19.59
CA GLU A 29 -2.30 4.08 20.86
C GLU A 29 -3.73 4.38 21.29
N ARG A 30 -4.19 5.62 21.06
CA ARG A 30 -5.59 5.99 21.28
C ARG A 30 -6.54 5.16 20.42
N ALA A 31 -6.29 5.08 19.11
CA ALA A 31 -7.14 4.33 18.19
C ALA A 31 -7.14 2.83 18.52
N GLU A 32 -6.01 2.26 18.92
CA GLU A 32 -5.90 0.87 19.35
C GLU A 32 -6.70 0.62 20.65
N ARG A 33 -6.63 1.51 21.64
CA ARG A 33 -7.46 1.42 22.86
C ARG A 33 -8.96 1.52 22.57
N GLU A 34 -9.37 2.41 21.67
CA GLU A 34 -10.78 2.62 21.34
C GLU A 34 -11.37 1.46 20.52
N THR A 35 -10.57 0.81 19.67
CA THR A 35 -11.06 -0.22 18.73
C THR A 35 -10.73 -1.65 19.12
N GLY A 36 -9.73 -1.88 19.98
CA GLY A 36 -9.24 -3.20 20.34
C GLY A 36 -8.45 -3.93 19.23
N GLU A 37 -8.24 -3.28 18.08
CA GLU A 37 -7.46 -3.82 16.96
C GLU A 37 -6.09 -3.16 16.89
N ARG A 38 -5.05 -3.92 16.53
CA ARG A 38 -3.71 -3.36 16.29
C ARG A 38 -3.73 -2.26 15.23
N LYS A 39 -3.08 -1.13 15.52
CA LYS A 39 -2.96 0.00 14.58
C LYS A 39 -1.50 0.32 14.26
N GLY A 40 -1.29 0.97 13.12
CA GLY A 40 0.02 1.50 12.76
C GLY A 40 -0.06 2.73 11.87
N HIS A 41 1.03 3.46 11.80
CA HIS A 41 1.24 4.53 10.84
C HIS A 41 2.64 4.40 10.26
N TYR A 42 2.76 4.46 8.93
CA TYR A 42 4.07 4.34 8.30
C TYR A 42 4.83 5.66 8.47
N LEU A 43 5.65 5.74 9.52
CA LEU A 43 6.47 6.91 9.81
C LEU A 43 7.63 6.98 8.81
N ASN A 44 7.72 8.05 8.03
CA ASN A 44 8.68 8.17 6.94
C ASN A 44 10.09 8.54 7.46
N VAL A 45 11.02 7.59 7.31
CA VAL A 45 12.42 7.76 7.72
C VAL A 45 13.34 8.23 6.59
N THR A 46 12.85 8.39 5.36
CA THR A 46 13.62 8.94 4.23
C THR A 46 14.26 10.27 4.59
N ALA A 47 15.58 10.39 4.41
CA ALA A 47 16.37 11.51 4.89
C ALA A 47 17.52 11.88 3.93
N PRO A 48 18.15 13.06 4.10
CA PRO A 48 19.27 13.49 3.25
C PRO A 48 20.54 12.65 3.39
N THR A 49 20.77 12.03 4.56
CA THR A 49 21.91 11.14 4.81
C THR A 49 21.47 9.87 5.54
N PRO A 50 22.25 8.77 5.44
CA PRO A 50 21.99 7.55 6.21
C PRO A 50 21.96 7.77 7.72
N GLU A 51 22.79 8.66 8.26
CA GLU A 51 22.83 8.98 9.70
C GLU A 51 21.50 9.59 10.16
N ASP A 52 20.94 10.53 9.39
CA ASP A 52 19.62 11.11 9.69
C ASP A 52 18.50 10.08 9.50
N MET A 53 18.63 9.16 8.55
CA MET A 53 17.67 8.06 8.35
C MET A 53 17.65 7.14 9.57
N TYR A 54 18.81 6.68 10.04
CA TYR A 54 18.89 5.83 11.23
C TYR A 54 18.45 6.56 12.49
N LYS A 55 18.76 7.87 12.63
CA LYS A 55 18.25 8.66 13.76
C LYS A 55 16.72 8.68 13.83
N ARG A 56 16.04 8.70 12.68
CA ARG A 56 14.57 8.62 12.62
C ARG A 56 14.08 7.21 12.93
N ALA A 57 14.73 6.19 12.37
CA ALA A 57 14.39 4.79 12.60
C ALA A 57 14.54 4.39 14.08
N GLU A 58 15.63 4.80 14.74
CA GLU A 58 15.84 4.57 16.17
C GLU A 58 14.76 5.24 17.01
N TYR A 59 14.40 6.50 16.72
CA TYR A 59 13.32 7.16 17.45
C TYR A 59 11.95 6.49 17.21
N ALA A 60 11.67 6.02 16.00
CA ALA A 60 10.47 5.24 15.71
C ALA A 60 10.41 3.95 16.56
N LYS A 61 11.54 3.24 16.68
CA LYS A 61 11.69 2.07 17.57
C LYS A 61 11.51 2.42 19.04
N GLU A 62 12.12 3.52 19.52
CA GLU A 62 11.97 3.99 20.90
C GLU A 62 10.50 4.26 21.25
N LEU A 63 9.72 4.77 20.30
CA LEU A 63 8.27 4.98 20.43
C LEU A 63 7.45 3.68 20.40
N GLY A 64 8.05 2.55 20.00
CA GLY A 64 7.35 1.27 19.90
C GLY A 64 6.38 1.16 18.71
N THR A 65 6.56 1.97 17.66
CA THR A 65 5.73 1.85 16.44
C THR A 65 5.99 0.52 15.73
N PRO A 66 4.96 -0.14 15.16
CA PRO A 66 5.15 -1.43 14.50
C PRO A 66 5.75 -1.34 13.09
N ILE A 67 5.75 -0.16 12.47
CA ILE A 67 6.06 0.00 11.04
C ILE A 67 6.60 1.39 10.72
N ILE A 68 7.57 1.44 9.81
CA ILE A 68 8.11 2.67 9.20
C ILE A 68 7.98 2.61 7.67
N MET A 69 8.23 3.73 6.99
CA MET A 69 8.37 3.73 5.52
C MET A 69 9.62 4.39 5.00
N HIS A 70 10.00 3.98 3.78
CA HIS A 70 11.14 4.50 3.05
C HIS A 70 10.89 4.61 1.54
N ASP A 71 11.46 5.66 0.93
CA ASP A 71 11.40 5.92 -0.50
C ASP A 71 12.66 5.35 -1.17
N PHE A 72 12.66 4.04 -1.41
CA PHE A 72 13.89 3.29 -1.75
C PHE A 72 14.62 3.84 -2.98
N PHE A 73 13.89 4.37 -3.96
CA PHE A 73 14.48 4.73 -5.25
C PHE A 73 15.06 6.14 -5.24
N THR A 74 14.43 7.08 -4.53
CA THR A 74 14.95 8.45 -4.36
C THR A 74 16.05 8.50 -3.31
N ALA A 75 15.98 7.68 -2.26
CA ALA A 75 17.06 7.55 -1.27
C ALA A 75 18.22 6.66 -1.78
N GLY A 76 17.91 5.66 -2.61
CA GLY A 76 18.86 4.75 -3.23
C GLY A 76 18.96 3.39 -2.54
N PHE A 77 19.28 2.37 -3.34
CA PHE A 77 19.37 0.97 -2.88
C PHE A 77 20.35 0.78 -1.72
N THR A 78 21.49 1.48 -1.70
CA THR A 78 22.46 1.39 -0.59
C THR A 78 21.84 1.76 0.76
N ALA A 79 21.07 2.85 0.81
CA ALA A 79 20.38 3.24 2.04
C ALA A 79 19.28 2.25 2.40
N ASN A 80 18.48 1.82 1.41
CA ASN A 80 17.39 0.88 1.63
C ASN A 80 17.88 -0.47 2.17
N THR A 81 18.92 -1.07 1.60
CA THR A 81 19.43 -2.37 2.05
C THR A 81 19.96 -2.27 3.49
N GLY A 82 20.64 -1.17 3.84
CA GLY A 82 21.04 -0.91 5.22
C GLY A 82 19.85 -0.82 6.16
N LEU A 83 18.82 -0.06 5.78
CA LEU A 83 17.60 0.07 6.57
C LEU A 83 16.83 -1.25 6.71
N ALA A 84 16.76 -2.06 5.65
CA ALA A 84 16.09 -3.37 5.68
C ALA A 84 16.77 -4.34 6.65
N ASN A 85 18.10 -4.39 6.65
CA ASN A 85 18.87 -5.17 7.64
C ASN A 85 18.59 -4.66 9.05
N TRP A 86 18.61 -3.34 9.25
CA TRP A 86 18.30 -2.74 10.55
C TRP A 86 16.87 -3.08 11.01
N CYS A 87 15.87 -3.00 10.13
CA CYS A 87 14.49 -3.36 10.46
C CYS A 87 14.38 -4.83 10.90
N ARG A 88 15.09 -5.74 10.22
CA ARG A 88 15.15 -7.15 10.59
C ARG A 88 15.69 -7.36 12.00
N ASP A 89 16.79 -6.68 12.34
CA ASP A 89 17.45 -6.82 13.65
C ASP A 89 16.65 -6.15 14.79
N ASN A 90 15.79 -5.18 14.45
CA ASN A 90 15.04 -4.40 15.42
C ASN A 90 13.55 -4.72 15.49
N GLY A 91 13.04 -5.61 14.63
CA GLY A 91 11.65 -6.06 14.66
C GLY A 91 10.63 -5.02 14.15
N LEU A 92 11.02 -4.14 13.23
CA LEU A 92 10.11 -3.18 12.58
C LEU A 92 9.71 -3.66 11.19
N LEU A 93 8.43 -3.51 10.85
CA LEU A 93 7.99 -3.65 9.46
C LEU A 93 8.48 -2.47 8.62
N LEU A 94 8.79 -2.74 7.35
CA LEU A 94 9.31 -1.76 6.40
C LEU A 94 8.38 -1.62 5.18
N HIS A 95 7.61 -0.54 5.14
CA HIS A 95 6.81 -0.16 3.97
C HIS A 95 7.65 0.59 2.94
N ILE A 96 7.65 0.13 1.68
CA ILE A 96 8.41 0.79 0.62
C ILE A 96 7.49 1.57 -0.32
N HIS A 97 7.78 2.86 -0.44
CA HIS A 97 7.19 3.70 -1.46
C HIS A 97 8.11 3.80 -2.68
N ARG A 98 7.51 3.79 -3.88
CA ARG A 98 8.23 3.73 -5.16
C ARG A 98 8.38 5.10 -5.84
N ALA A 99 8.52 6.17 -5.06
CA ALA A 99 8.69 7.51 -5.62
C ALA A 99 9.77 7.51 -6.73
N MET A 100 9.57 8.29 -7.80
CA MET A 100 10.44 8.36 -8.99
C MET A 100 10.39 7.15 -9.95
N HIS A 101 9.72 6.03 -9.63
CA HIS A 101 9.71 4.85 -10.52
C HIS A 101 9.23 5.13 -11.95
N ALA A 102 8.15 5.93 -12.10
CA ALA A 102 7.56 6.25 -13.40
C ALA A 102 8.47 7.09 -14.32
N VAL A 103 9.55 7.67 -13.78
CA VAL A 103 10.59 8.33 -14.59
C VAL A 103 11.34 7.29 -15.43
N VAL A 104 11.49 6.07 -14.93
CA VAL A 104 12.29 5.02 -15.56
C VAL A 104 11.46 3.89 -16.17
N ASP A 105 10.22 3.67 -15.72
CA ASP A 105 9.45 2.47 -16.10
C ASP A 105 8.22 2.70 -16.97
N ARG A 106 7.89 3.95 -17.29
CA ARG A 106 6.66 4.29 -18.02
C ARG A 106 6.77 4.12 -19.53
N ASN A 107 7.92 4.45 -20.13
CA ASN A 107 8.05 4.41 -21.59
C ASN A 107 8.37 2.98 -22.06
N PRO A 108 7.52 2.35 -22.89
CA PRO A 108 7.75 0.98 -23.36
C PRO A 108 9.00 0.84 -24.25
N ASN A 109 9.50 1.94 -24.82
CA ASN A 109 10.63 1.93 -25.75
C ASN A 109 11.98 2.25 -25.10
N HIS A 110 11.99 2.77 -23.86
CA HIS A 110 13.23 3.15 -23.18
C HIS A 110 13.05 3.19 -21.66
N GLY A 111 13.92 2.49 -20.94
CA GLY A 111 13.93 2.49 -19.48
C GLY A 111 14.06 1.08 -18.89
N ILE A 112 13.55 0.91 -17.67
CA ILE A 112 13.56 -0.34 -16.91
C ILE A 112 12.13 -0.62 -16.49
N HIS A 113 11.52 -1.68 -17.02
CA HIS A 113 10.15 -2.03 -16.66
C HIS A 113 10.00 -2.30 -15.14
N PHE A 114 8.89 -1.86 -14.54
CA PHE A 114 8.65 -1.91 -13.08
C PHE A 114 8.89 -3.29 -12.44
N ARG A 115 8.54 -4.37 -13.14
CA ARG A 115 8.81 -5.76 -12.70
C ARG A 115 10.27 -6.01 -12.30
N VAL A 116 11.23 -5.35 -12.95
CA VAL A 116 12.66 -5.46 -12.59
C VAL A 116 12.90 -4.77 -11.25
N LEU A 117 12.36 -3.56 -11.06
CA LEU A 117 12.46 -2.82 -9.79
C LEU A 117 11.80 -3.58 -8.63
N ALA A 118 10.67 -4.24 -8.88
CA ALA A 118 10.00 -5.09 -7.89
C ALA A 118 10.88 -6.26 -7.43
N LYS A 119 11.55 -6.95 -8.38
CA LYS A 119 12.53 -8.01 -8.04
C LYS A 119 13.73 -7.44 -7.27
N CYS A 120 14.31 -6.33 -7.74
CA CYS A 120 15.44 -5.69 -7.05
C CYS A 120 15.08 -5.27 -5.62
N LEU A 121 13.86 -4.76 -5.41
CA LEU A 121 13.41 -4.40 -4.07
C LEU A 121 13.21 -5.64 -3.18
N ARG A 122 12.62 -6.72 -3.69
CA ARG A 122 12.47 -7.98 -2.93
C ARG A 122 13.81 -8.50 -2.43
N LEU A 123 14.85 -8.38 -3.26
CA LEU A 123 16.23 -8.72 -2.90
C LEU A 123 16.84 -7.73 -1.88
N SER A 124 16.62 -6.43 -2.08
CA SER A 124 17.13 -5.38 -1.19
C SER A 124 16.48 -5.38 0.20
N GLY A 125 15.21 -5.78 0.27
CA GLY A 125 14.41 -5.89 1.48
C GLY A 125 13.35 -4.79 1.61
N GLY A 126 12.13 -5.23 1.93
CA GLY A 126 10.94 -4.44 2.20
C GLY A 126 9.78 -5.39 2.44
N ASP A 127 8.90 -5.10 3.41
CA ASP A 127 7.76 -5.97 3.70
C ASP A 127 6.56 -5.62 2.83
N HIS A 128 6.41 -4.33 2.47
CA HIS A 128 5.41 -3.85 1.52
C HIS A 128 6.07 -3.14 0.33
N MET A 129 5.42 -3.15 -0.84
CA MET A 129 5.78 -2.27 -1.97
C MET A 129 4.53 -1.83 -2.73
N HIS A 130 4.46 -0.55 -3.08
CA HIS A 130 3.42 -0.05 -3.99
C HIS A 130 3.49 -0.75 -5.36
N SER A 131 2.36 -1.31 -5.81
CA SER A 131 2.28 -2.16 -7.01
C SER A 131 1.39 -1.58 -8.12
N GLY A 132 0.76 -0.43 -7.89
CA GLY A 132 -0.26 0.14 -8.78
C GLY A 132 -1.67 -0.35 -8.43
N THR A 133 -2.67 0.19 -9.10
CA THR A 133 -4.09 -0.07 -8.81
C THR A 133 -4.87 -0.66 -9.96
N VAL A 134 -4.35 -0.59 -11.19
CA VAL A 134 -5.04 -0.88 -12.47
C VAL A 134 -6.20 0.07 -12.76
N VAL A 135 -7.07 0.34 -11.79
CA VAL A 135 -8.32 1.11 -11.94
C VAL A 135 -8.26 2.52 -11.34
N GLY A 136 -7.14 2.90 -10.75
CA GLY A 136 -6.97 4.22 -10.13
C GLY A 136 -6.33 5.24 -11.06
N LYS A 137 -5.98 6.41 -10.51
CA LYS A 137 -5.49 7.57 -11.28
C LYS A 137 -4.11 7.40 -11.95
N LEU A 138 -3.37 6.36 -11.59
CA LEU A 138 -2.01 6.11 -12.07
C LEU A 138 -2.03 4.92 -13.01
N GLU A 139 -1.25 4.99 -14.08
CA GLU A 139 -1.16 3.94 -15.10
C GLU A 139 -0.77 2.58 -14.50
N GLY A 140 -1.42 1.53 -15.00
CA GLY A 140 -1.13 0.15 -14.64
C GLY A 140 -1.89 -0.82 -15.53
N ASP A 141 -1.19 -1.42 -16.49
CA ASP A 141 -1.74 -2.51 -17.31
C ASP A 141 -2.07 -3.73 -16.44
N ARG A 142 -3.24 -4.34 -16.62
CA ARG A 142 -3.74 -5.39 -15.72
C ARG A 142 -2.89 -6.65 -15.79
N ASP A 143 -2.57 -7.14 -16.98
CA ASP A 143 -1.84 -8.40 -17.15
C ASP A 143 -0.40 -8.26 -16.67
N SER A 144 0.24 -7.14 -16.98
CA SER A 144 1.56 -6.81 -16.45
C SER A 144 1.53 -6.70 -14.92
N THR A 145 0.47 -6.08 -14.36
CA THR A 145 0.28 -5.93 -12.92
C THR A 145 0.21 -7.27 -12.19
N LEU A 146 -0.59 -8.20 -12.71
CA LEU A 146 -0.66 -9.56 -12.17
C LEU A 146 0.72 -10.23 -12.21
N GLY A 147 1.46 -10.09 -13.32
CA GLY A 147 2.80 -10.66 -13.44
C GLY A 147 3.80 -10.16 -12.39
N TRP A 148 3.87 -8.85 -12.11
CA TRP A 148 4.79 -8.38 -11.07
C TRP A 148 4.28 -8.62 -9.64
N ILE A 149 2.97 -8.70 -9.42
CA ILE A 149 2.42 -9.14 -8.13
C ILE A 149 2.87 -10.58 -7.81
N ASP A 150 2.83 -11.47 -8.80
CA ASP A 150 3.32 -12.86 -8.64
C ASP A 150 4.82 -12.84 -8.30
N CYS A 151 5.62 -12.01 -8.98
CA CYS A 151 7.04 -11.82 -8.66
C CYS A 151 7.29 -11.28 -7.24
N MET A 152 6.36 -10.51 -6.68
CA MET A 152 6.49 -9.95 -5.33
C MET A 152 6.17 -10.98 -4.26
N ARG A 153 5.24 -11.91 -4.51
CA ARG A 153 4.68 -12.82 -3.48
C ARG A 153 5.20 -14.24 -3.56
N ASP A 154 5.28 -14.79 -4.76
CA ASP A 154 5.39 -16.23 -4.95
C ASP A 154 6.84 -16.72 -4.85
N SER A 155 7.02 -17.99 -4.51
CA SER A 155 8.35 -18.61 -4.46
C SER A 155 8.88 -18.95 -5.85
N PHE A 156 8.01 -19.40 -6.75
CA PHE A 156 8.36 -19.73 -8.12
C PHE A 156 7.32 -19.17 -9.10
N ILE A 157 7.79 -18.43 -10.10
CA ILE A 157 6.97 -17.83 -11.14
C ILE A 157 7.45 -18.37 -12.48
N LYS A 158 6.57 -19.08 -13.19
CA LYS A 158 6.87 -19.61 -14.53
C LYS A 158 6.86 -18.48 -15.55
N GLU A 159 7.68 -18.65 -16.59
CA GLU A 159 7.64 -17.85 -17.81
C GLU A 159 6.21 -17.73 -18.36
N ASP A 160 5.79 -16.49 -18.61
CA ASP A 160 4.51 -16.13 -19.22
C ASP A 160 4.61 -14.77 -19.91
N ARG A 161 4.89 -14.78 -21.21
CA ARG A 161 4.94 -13.56 -22.05
C ARG A 161 3.65 -12.75 -22.01
N SER A 162 2.47 -13.37 -21.79
CA SER A 162 1.20 -12.63 -21.78
C SER A 162 1.10 -11.68 -20.58
N ARG A 163 1.78 -12.00 -19.48
CA ARG A 163 1.95 -11.13 -18.29
C ARG A 163 3.31 -10.43 -18.23
N GLY A 164 4.07 -10.48 -19.32
CA GLY A 164 5.40 -9.88 -19.42
C GLY A 164 6.49 -10.60 -18.61
N ILE A 165 6.31 -11.87 -18.26
CA ILE A 165 7.29 -12.65 -17.50
C ILE A 165 8.30 -13.32 -18.44
N PHE A 166 9.40 -12.59 -18.67
CA PHE A 166 10.74 -12.96 -19.16
C PHE A 166 11.19 -14.42 -19.05
N PHE A 167 11.21 -14.89 -17.82
CA PHE A 167 12.03 -16.00 -17.42
C PHE A 167 11.34 -16.65 -16.25
N ASP A 168 11.50 -17.97 -16.13
CA ASP A 168 11.25 -18.65 -14.87
C ASP A 168 12.05 -17.92 -13.77
N GLN A 169 11.37 -17.60 -12.68
CA GLN A 169 11.95 -16.92 -11.53
C GLN A 169 11.72 -17.78 -10.29
N ASP A 170 12.80 -18.30 -9.74
CA ASP A 170 12.81 -18.98 -8.44
C ASP A 170 13.39 -18.04 -7.39
N PHE A 171 12.65 -17.81 -6.30
CA PHE A 171 13.05 -17.06 -5.12
C PHE A 171 13.41 -17.99 -3.93
N GLY A 172 13.32 -19.31 -4.12
CA GLY A 172 13.49 -20.29 -3.07
C GLY A 172 12.56 -20.00 -1.89
N SER A 173 13.14 -19.88 -0.70
CA SER A 173 12.42 -19.58 0.54
C SER A 173 12.43 -18.09 0.92
N MET A 174 12.83 -17.20 0.01
CA MET A 174 12.81 -15.76 0.28
C MET A 174 11.36 -15.30 0.55
N PRO A 175 11.10 -14.61 1.67
CA PRO A 175 9.77 -14.08 1.96
C PRO A 175 9.21 -13.24 0.80
N GLY A 176 7.91 -13.32 0.60
CA GLY A 176 7.19 -12.43 -0.31
C GLY A 176 7.01 -11.04 0.31
N MET A 177 6.73 -10.05 -0.55
CA MET A 177 6.33 -8.71 -0.16
C MET A 177 4.82 -8.54 -0.35
N PHE A 178 4.17 -7.74 0.49
CA PHE A 178 2.78 -7.36 0.28
C PHE A 178 2.68 -6.30 -0.82
N PRO A 179 1.94 -6.56 -1.92
CA PRO A 179 1.58 -5.53 -2.89
C PRO A 179 0.64 -4.50 -2.26
N VAL A 180 0.96 -3.22 -2.48
CA VAL A 180 0.14 -2.10 -2.01
C VAL A 180 -0.53 -1.41 -3.20
N ALA A 181 -1.85 -1.50 -3.26
CA ALA A 181 -2.66 -0.78 -4.24
C ALA A 181 -3.04 0.59 -3.67
N SER A 182 -2.56 1.66 -4.29
CA SER A 182 -2.73 3.03 -3.81
C SER A 182 -2.79 4.05 -4.95
N GLY A 183 -3.64 5.06 -4.81
CA GLY A 183 -3.73 6.20 -5.73
C GLY A 183 -5.05 6.25 -6.51
N GLY A 184 -5.88 7.24 -6.19
CA GLY A 184 -7.12 7.52 -6.93
C GLY A 184 -8.20 6.43 -6.82
N ILE A 185 -8.17 5.62 -5.76
CA ILE A 185 -9.17 4.57 -5.52
C ILE A 185 -10.20 4.98 -4.46
N HIS A 186 -11.40 4.43 -4.55
CA HIS A 186 -12.56 4.67 -3.68
C HIS A 186 -13.45 3.41 -3.62
N VAL A 187 -14.53 3.43 -2.84
CA VAL A 187 -15.37 2.24 -2.53
C VAL A 187 -15.84 1.45 -3.76
N TRP A 188 -16.18 2.12 -4.87
CA TRP A 188 -16.58 1.43 -6.12
C TRP A 188 -15.48 0.57 -6.76
N HIS A 189 -14.21 0.84 -6.47
CA HIS A 189 -13.09 0.03 -6.94
C HIS A 189 -12.86 -1.22 -6.09
N MET A 190 -13.48 -1.32 -4.90
CA MET A 190 -13.21 -2.40 -3.96
C MET A 190 -13.38 -3.81 -4.54
N PRO A 191 -14.46 -4.14 -5.29
CA PRO A 191 -14.62 -5.49 -5.85
C PRO A 191 -13.50 -5.86 -6.83
N ALA A 192 -13.08 -4.91 -7.69
CA ALA A 192 -11.99 -5.13 -8.63
C ALA A 192 -10.64 -5.27 -7.91
N LEU A 193 -10.38 -4.44 -6.89
CA LEU A 193 -9.15 -4.51 -6.10
C LEU A 193 -9.03 -5.85 -5.36
N VAL A 194 -10.10 -6.30 -4.71
CA VAL A 194 -10.11 -7.62 -4.03
C VAL A 194 -9.91 -8.75 -5.03
N ASN A 195 -10.48 -8.65 -6.23
CA ASN A 195 -10.29 -9.65 -7.28
C ASN A 195 -8.88 -9.68 -7.87
N ILE A 196 -8.24 -8.51 -8.05
CA ILE A 196 -6.89 -8.39 -8.62
C ILE A 196 -5.82 -8.80 -7.60
N PHE A 197 -5.92 -8.27 -6.39
CA PHE A 197 -4.82 -8.35 -5.41
C PHE A 197 -5.01 -9.48 -4.39
N GLY A 198 -6.25 -9.91 -4.11
CA GLY A 198 -6.53 -10.93 -3.09
C GLY A 198 -6.17 -10.48 -1.66
N ASP A 199 -6.18 -11.43 -0.73
CA ASP A 199 -6.07 -11.15 0.72
C ASP A 199 -4.68 -10.66 1.14
N ASN A 200 -3.63 -11.16 0.48
CA ASN A 200 -2.24 -10.76 0.75
C ASN A 200 -1.91 -9.46 0.01
N SER A 201 -2.56 -8.37 0.40
CA SER A 201 -2.37 -7.02 -0.15
C SER A 201 -2.75 -5.93 0.84
N VAL A 202 -2.35 -4.69 0.56
CA VAL A 202 -2.81 -3.50 1.28
C VAL A 202 -3.49 -2.55 0.30
N LEU A 203 -4.74 -2.18 0.59
CA LEU A 203 -5.51 -1.22 -0.22
C LEU A 203 -5.55 0.14 0.48
N GLN A 204 -5.00 1.19 -0.14
CA GLN A 204 -4.84 2.50 0.47
C GLN A 204 -5.79 3.56 -0.12
N PHE A 205 -6.62 4.12 0.74
CA PHE A 205 -7.61 5.13 0.40
C PHE A 205 -7.26 6.46 1.07
N GLY A 206 -6.40 7.26 0.45
CA GLY A 206 -6.07 8.61 0.92
C GLY A 206 -7.26 9.56 0.75
N GLY A 207 -7.40 10.13 -0.45
CA GLY A 207 -8.58 10.95 -0.80
C GLY A 207 -9.92 10.21 -0.65
N GLY A 208 -9.93 8.89 -0.90
CA GLY A 208 -11.10 8.04 -0.68
C GLY A 208 -11.50 7.82 0.80
N THR A 209 -10.74 8.36 1.76
CA THR A 209 -11.10 8.40 3.19
C THR A 209 -11.27 9.85 3.65
N LEU A 210 -10.24 10.68 3.49
CA LEU A 210 -10.25 12.07 3.96
C LEU A 210 -11.26 12.95 3.21
N GLY A 211 -11.61 12.58 1.97
CA GLY A 211 -12.61 13.27 1.16
C GLY A 211 -14.05 12.82 1.44
N HIS A 212 -14.29 11.96 2.42
CA HIS A 212 -15.65 11.54 2.77
C HIS A 212 -16.44 12.73 3.36
N PRO A 213 -17.68 13.00 2.91
CA PRO A 213 -18.46 14.16 3.36
C PRO A 213 -18.69 14.26 4.88
N TRP A 214 -18.59 13.14 5.60
CA TRP A 214 -18.75 13.07 7.06
C TRP A 214 -17.43 12.92 7.83
N GLY A 215 -16.29 13.17 7.18
CA GLY A 215 -14.97 13.13 7.79
C GLY A 215 -14.32 11.75 7.86
N ASN A 216 -13.10 11.72 8.40
CA ASN A 216 -12.17 10.60 8.26
C ASN A 216 -12.68 9.28 8.85
N ALA A 217 -13.31 9.32 10.03
CA ALA A 217 -13.82 8.12 10.68
C ALA A 217 -14.91 7.44 9.83
N ALA A 218 -15.84 8.23 9.29
CA ALA A 218 -16.88 7.73 8.38
C ALA A 218 -16.29 7.20 7.07
N GLY A 219 -15.31 7.90 6.49
CA GLY A 219 -14.60 7.42 5.30
C GLY A 219 -13.87 6.09 5.54
N ALA A 220 -13.23 5.93 6.69
CA ALA A 220 -12.55 4.71 7.08
C ALA A 220 -13.54 3.56 7.28
N ALA A 221 -14.67 3.82 7.95
CA ALA A 221 -15.75 2.85 8.11
C ALA A 221 -16.35 2.43 6.76
N ALA A 222 -16.61 3.36 5.85
CA ALA A 222 -17.10 3.06 4.50
C ALA A 222 -16.16 2.12 3.73
N ASN A 223 -14.85 2.40 3.75
CA ASN A 223 -13.85 1.55 3.11
C ASN A 223 -13.76 0.17 3.79
N ARG A 224 -13.82 0.11 5.12
CA ARG A 224 -13.79 -1.16 5.88
C ARG A 224 -15.02 -2.04 5.59
N VAL A 225 -16.21 -1.47 5.61
CA VAL A 225 -17.45 -2.20 5.27
C VAL A 225 -17.40 -2.70 3.82
N ALA A 226 -16.93 -1.88 2.88
CA ALA A 226 -16.82 -2.28 1.48
C ALA A 226 -15.87 -3.48 1.29
N VAL A 227 -14.70 -3.50 1.94
CA VAL A 227 -13.76 -4.62 1.80
C VAL A 227 -14.29 -5.89 2.45
N GLU A 228 -14.88 -5.80 3.65
CA GLU A 228 -15.46 -6.97 4.34
C GLU A 228 -16.62 -7.58 3.53
N ALA A 229 -17.51 -6.75 2.98
CA ALA A 229 -18.59 -7.21 2.12
C ALA A 229 -18.09 -7.88 0.83
N CYS A 230 -17.01 -7.37 0.23
CA CYS A 230 -16.40 -8.00 -0.93
C CYS A 230 -15.75 -9.35 -0.58
N VAL A 231 -15.04 -9.43 0.56
CA VAL A 231 -14.43 -10.69 1.01
C VAL A 231 -15.50 -11.72 1.34
N GLU A 232 -16.58 -11.34 2.03
CA GLU A 232 -17.72 -12.23 2.31
C GLU A 232 -18.35 -12.74 1.01
N ALA A 233 -18.66 -11.84 0.07
CA ALA A 233 -19.24 -12.20 -1.22
C ALA A 233 -18.35 -13.16 -2.02
N ARG A 234 -17.04 -12.90 -2.08
CA ARG A 234 -16.07 -13.78 -2.74
C ARG A 234 -16.07 -15.17 -2.10
N ASN A 235 -16.03 -15.23 -0.77
CA ASN A 235 -16.01 -16.49 -0.03
C ASN A 235 -17.33 -17.28 -0.17
N ALA A 236 -18.43 -16.59 -0.45
CA ALA A 236 -19.71 -17.20 -0.83
C ALA A 236 -19.79 -17.61 -2.31
N GLY A 237 -18.70 -17.48 -3.09
CA GLY A 237 -18.63 -17.90 -4.49
C GLY A 237 -19.18 -16.89 -5.50
N ARG A 238 -19.41 -15.63 -5.10
CA ARG A 238 -19.91 -14.58 -5.99
C ARG A 238 -18.81 -14.03 -6.91
N GLU A 239 -19.20 -13.63 -8.12
CA GLU A 239 -18.29 -13.04 -9.10
C GLU A 239 -18.15 -11.52 -8.87
N LEU A 240 -17.16 -11.12 -8.07
CA LEU A 240 -17.00 -9.74 -7.54
C LEU A 240 -17.15 -8.62 -8.57
N GLU A 241 -16.50 -8.70 -9.73
CA GLU A 241 -16.54 -7.62 -10.72
C GLU A 241 -17.91 -7.54 -11.43
N LYS A 242 -18.53 -8.70 -11.72
CA LYS A 242 -19.85 -8.77 -12.37
C LYS A 242 -20.98 -8.38 -11.41
N GLU A 243 -20.85 -8.74 -10.15
CA GLU A 243 -21.86 -8.52 -9.10
C GLU A 243 -21.56 -7.30 -8.22
N SER A 244 -20.55 -6.51 -8.59
CA SER A 244 -20.00 -5.36 -7.84
C SER A 244 -21.06 -4.42 -7.28
N LYS A 245 -21.99 -3.95 -8.14
CA LYS A 245 -23.05 -3.02 -7.74
C LYS A 245 -23.97 -3.64 -6.71
N ASP A 246 -24.37 -4.90 -6.89
CA ASP A 246 -25.29 -5.57 -5.96
C ASP A 246 -24.64 -5.81 -4.59
N ILE A 247 -23.38 -6.26 -4.57
CA ILE A 247 -22.60 -6.45 -3.34
C ILE A 247 -22.55 -5.14 -2.54
N LEU A 248 -22.10 -4.05 -3.17
CA LEU A 248 -21.93 -2.77 -2.47
C LEU A 248 -23.26 -2.13 -2.08
N THR A 249 -24.28 -2.18 -2.94
CA THR A 249 -25.60 -1.63 -2.60
C THR A 249 -26.30 -2.41 -1.51
N SER A 250 -26.07 -3.73 -1.41
CA SER A 250 -26.58 -4.55 -0.31
C SER A 250 -25.91 -4.18 1.01
N ALA A 251 -24.59 -4.02 1.04
CA ALA A 251 -23.87 -3.55 2.23
C ALA A 251 -24.31 -2.13 2.65
N ALA A 252 -24.52 -1.23 1.70
CA ALA A 252 -24.95 0.15 1.93
C ALA A 252 -26.37 0.29 2.53
N LYS A 253 -27.19 -0.77 2.52
CA LYS A 253 -28.48 -0.78 3.25
C LYS A 253 -28.27 -0.67 4.75
N HIS A 254 -27.13 -1.16 5.26
CA HIS A 254 -26.82 -1.22 6.68
C HIS A 254 -25.63 -0.33 7.08
N SER A 255 -24.95 0.31 6.13
CA SER A 255 -23.92 1.33 6.40
C SER A 255 -24.24 2.65 5.70
N PRO A 256 -24.72 3.66 6.45
CA PRO A 256 -24.92 5.02 5.93
C PRO A 256 -23.64 5.65 5.39
N GLU A 257 -22.48 5.38 6.01
CA GLU A 257 -21.18 5.87 5.58
C GLU A 257 -20.82 5.33 4.20
N LEU A 258 -20.97 4.02 3.98
CA LEU A 258 -20.75 3.42 2.67
C LEU A 258 -21.70 4.00 1.61
N LYS A 259 -22.98 4.18 1.96
CA LYS A 259 -23.97 4.77 1.06
C LYS A 259 -23.56 6.18 0.60
N VAL A 260 -23.07 7.02 1.53
CA VAL A 260 -22.61 8.38 1.23
C VAL A 260 -21.34 8.36 0.39
N ALA A 261 -20.37 7.51 0.72
CA ALA A 261 -19.17 7.29 -0.09
C ALA A 261 -19.51 6.87 -1.54
N MET A 262 -20.44 5.93 -1.69
CA MET A 262 -20.91 5.46 -2.99
C MET A 262 -21.53 6.59 -3.80
N GLU A 263 -22.41 7.41 -3.22
CA GLU A 263 -23.02 8.54 -3.93
C GLU A 263 -21.98 9.59 -4.33
N THR A 264 -21.01 9.86 -3.45
CA THR A 264 -19.97 10.88 -3.66
C THR A 264 -19.10 10.56 -4.88
N TRP A 265 -18.75 9.28 -5.10
CA TRP A 265 -17.79 8.87 -6.13
C TRP A 265 -18.38 8.02 -7.25
N LYS A 266 -19.71 7.96 -7.41
CA LYS A 266 -20.38 7.07 -8.39
C LYS A 266 -19.99 7.32 -9.85
N GLU A 267 -19.67 8.56 -10.22
CA GLU A 267 -19.32 8.95 -11.60
C GLU A 267 -17.81 9.01 -11.83
N ILE A 268 -16.99 8.78 -10.80
CA ILE A 268 -15.53 8.91 -10.91
C ILE A 268 -14.93 7.62 -11.47
N LYS A 269 -14.25 7.76 -12.61
CA LYS A 269 -13.49 6.70 -13.29
C LYS A 269 -12.23 7.32 -13.89
N PHE A 270 -11.20 6.51 -14.06
CA PHE A 270 -9.92 6.89 -14.66
C PHE A 270 -9.65 6.06 -15.92
#